data_AF-A0A8T0FSA5-F1
#
_entry.id   AF-A0A8T0FSA5-F1
#
_cell.length_a   1.000
_cell.length_b   1.000
_cell.length_c   1.000
_cell.angle_alpha   90.00
_cell.angle_beta   90.00
_cell.angle_gamma   90.00
#
_symmetry.space_group_name_H-M   'P 1'
#
loop_
_entity.id
_entity.type
_entity.pdbx_description
1 polymer ?
#
loop_
_entity_poly.entity_id
_entity_poly.type
_entity_poly.pdbx_seq_one_letter_code
_entity_poly.pdbx_strand_id
1 'polypeptide(L)' 'MVGGEEAVPNSWPWQVSLQTATVEPNGHFCGGTLINTLWVLTATHCVVGKANPGDIKIVLGSTGNSQKLHTNKFE' A
#
# COMPACT_ATOMS: atom_id res chain seq x y z
N MET A 1 -5.38 10.84 -23.61
CA MET A 1 -5.03 9.54 -23.01
C MET A 1 -6.22 9.07 -22.20
N VAL A 2 -6.56 7.79 -22.24
CA VAL A 2 -7.62 7.16 -21.43
C VAL A 2 -6.95 6.02 -20.66
N GLY A 3 -7.08 5.97 -19.34
CA GLY A 3 -6.54 4.90 -18.50
C GLY A 3 -5.06 5.01 -18.06
N GLY A 4 -4.27 5.91 -18.67
CA GLY A 4 -2.86 6.09 -18.32
C GLY A 4 -1.95 4.98 -18.83
N GLU A 5 -0.75 4.88 -18.27
CA GLU A 5 0.24 3.83 -18.55
C GLU A 5 0.77 3.23 -17.23
N GLU A 6 1.38 2.05 -17.30
CA GLU A 6 2.02 1.43 -16.14
C GLU A 6 3.19 2.30 -15.66
N ALA A 7 3.23 2.56 -14.36
CA ALA A 7 4.31 3.35 -13.78
C ALA A 7 5.63 2.57 -13.84
N VAL A 8 6.72 3.26 -14.19
CA VAL A 8 8.07 2.72 -14.03
C VAL A 8 8.26 2.31 -12.56
N PRO A 9 8.75 1.09 -12.28
CA PRO A 9 8.91 0.63 -10.90
C PRO A 9 9.68 1.64 -10.04
N ASN A 10 9.16 1.90 -8.83
CA ASN A 10 9.73 2.85 -7.85
C ASN A 10 9.82 4.32 -8.31
N SER A 11 9.22 4.71 -9.44
CA SER A 11 9.16 6.13 -9.85
C SER A 11 8.34 7.01 -8.91
N TRP A 12 7.46 6.40 -8.11
CA TRP A 12 6.64 7.05 -7.09
C TRP A 12 6.92 6.43 -5.72
N PRO A 13 8.11 6.67 -5.12
CA PRO A 13 8.54 5.97 -3.91
C PRO A 13 7.69 6.29 -2.67
N TRP A 14 6.95 7.40 -2.71
CA TRP A 14 5.99 7.78 -1.67
C TRP A 14 4.63 7.09 -1.79
N GLN A 15 4.37 6.30 -2.84
CA GLN A 15 3.11 5.59 -3.00
C GLN A 15 2.96 4.52 -1.92
N VAL A 16 1.79 4.51 -1.26
CA VAL A 16 1.49 3.58 -0.16
C VAL A 16 0.30 2.71 -0.53
N SER A 17 0.42 1.41 -0.25
CA SER A 17 -0.68 0.45 -0.33
C SER A 17 -1.19 0.17 1.08
N LEU A 18 -2.44 0.58 1.38
CA LEU A 18 -3.13 0.23 2.61
C LEU A 18 -3.81 -1.14 2.40
N GLN A 19 -3.53 -2.07 3.30
CA GLN A 19 -4.03 -3.45 3.23
C GLN A 19 -4.75 -3.84 4.51
N THR A 20 -5.73 -4.75 4.41
CA THR A 20 -6.31 -5.37 5.60
C THR A 20 -5.26 -6.27 6.26
N ALA A 21 -5.15 -6.23 7.59
CA ALA A 21 -4.22 -7.08 8.34
C ALA A 21 -4.88 -8.36 8.90
N THR A 22 -6.22 -8.43 8.86
CA THR A 22 -7.01 -9.46 9.56
C THR A 22 -7.54 -10.57 8.65
N VAL A 23 -7.37 -10.46 7.34
CA VAL A 23 -7.93 -11.41 6.37
C VAL A 23 -6.85 -11.74 5.34
N GLU A 24 -6.55 -13.04 5.20
CA GLU A 24 -5.66 -13.53 4.16
C GLU A 24 -6.44 -13.98 2.92
N PRO A 25 -5.96 -13.66 1.69
CA PRO A 25 -4.74 -12.88 1.42
C PRO A 25 -4.93 -11.39 1.76
N ASN A 26 -3.94 -10.78 2.41
CA ASN A 26 -3.94 -9.35 2.71
C ASN A 26 -4.13 -8.53 1.41
N GLY A 27 -5.30 -7.91 1.25
CA GLY A 27 -5.70 -7.20 0.04
C GLY A 27 -5.51 -5.69 0.13
N HIS A 28 -4.99 -5.08 -0.94
CA HIS A 28 -5.00 -3.63 -1.14
C HIS A 28 -6.45 -3.13 -1.20
N PHE A 29 -6.76 -2.09 -0.41
CA PHE A 29 -8.10 -1.47 -0.44
C PHE A 29 -8.06 0.05 -0.57
N CYS A 30 -6.93 0.70 -0.29
CA CYS A 30 -6.77 2.14 -0.37
C CYS A 30 -5.32 2.54 -0.67
N GLY A 31 -5.15 3.75 -1.20
CA GLY A 31 -3.85 4.40 -1.36
C GLY A 31 -3.49 5.35 -0.21
N GLY A 32 -2.24 5.80 -0.20
CA GLY A 32 -1.75 6.84 0.71
C GLY A 32 -0.44 7.42 0.21
N THR A 33 0.08 8.41 0.93
CA THR A 33 1.35 9.09 0.61
C THR A 33 2.24 9.13 1.84
N LEU A 34 3.48 8.63 1.72
CA LEU A 34 4.50 8.79 2.75
C LEU A 34 4.95 10.26 2.79
N ILE A 35 4.60 10.96 3.87
CA ILE A 35 4.96 12.38 4.06
C ILE A 35 6.17 12.56 4.97
N ASN A 36 6.52 11.52 5.75
CA ASN A 36 7.73 11.43 6.56
C ASN A 36 8.01 9.95 6.88
N THR A 37 9.17 9.61 7.43
CA THR A 37 9.60 8.24 7.78
C THR A 37 8.63 7.47 8.67
N LEU A 38 7.78 8.17 9.44
CA LEU A 38 6.79 7.57 10.34
C LEU A 38 5.35 7.99 10.04
N TRP A 39 5.11 8.79 8.99
CA TRP A 39 3.79 9.39 8.73
C TRP A 39 3.31 9.15 7.31
N VAL A 40 2.11 8.59 7.20
CA VAL A 40 1.38 8.40 5.95
C VAL A 40 0.11 9.24 5.98
N LEU A 41 -0.11 10.00 4.91
CA LEU A 41 -1.36 10.71 4.65
C LEU A 41 -2.29 9.85 3.78
N THR A 42 -3.57 9.77 4.14
CA THR A 42 -4.60 9.07 3.36
C THR A 42 -5.95 9.77 3.52
N ALA A 43 -6.97 9.33 2.79
CA ALA A 43 -8.32 9.86 2.89
C ALA A 43 -9.05 9.33 4.14
N THR A 44 -9.90 10.17 4.74
CA THR A 44 -10.70 9.80 5.93
C THR A 44 -11.53 8.53 5.70
N HIS A 45 -12.12 8.36 4.50
CA HIS A 45 -12.94 7.18 4.19
C HIS A 45 -12.14 5.86 4.17
N CYS A 46 -10.80 5.91 4.07
CA CYS A 46 -9.96 4.72 4.15
C CYS A 46 -9.79 4.20 5.58
N VAL A 47 -10.04 5.04 6.58
CA VAL A 47 -9.82 4.71 8.00
C VAL A 47 -11.10 4.72 8.83
N VAL A 48 -12.18 5.35 8.35
CA VAL A 48 -13.48 5.33 9.02
C VAL A 48 -13.99 3.89 9.14
N GLY A 49 -14.41 3.51 10.34
CA GLY A 49 -14.90 2.15 10.64
C GLY A 49 -13.79 1.13 10.96
N LYS A 50 -12.52 1.52 10.93
CA LYS A 50 -11.40 0.70 11.43
C LYS A 50 -11.17 1.04 12.89
N ALA A 51 -11.66 0.18 13.79
CA ALA A 51 -11.62 0.42 15.23
C ALA A 51 -10.20 0.32 15.80
N ASN A 52 -9.36 -0.56 15.25
CA ASN A 52 -7.99 -0.75 15.70
C ASN A 52 -7.00 -0.36 14.59
N PRO A 53 -5.95 0.43 14.90
CA PRO A 53 -4.88 0.70 13.93
C PRO A 53 -4.22 -0.58 13.38
N GLY A 54 -4.18 -1.63 14.20
CA GLY A 54 -3.65 -2.94 13.80
C GLY A 54 -4.45 -3.66 12.71
N ASP A 55 -5.66 -3.19 12.37
CA ASP A 55 -6.47 -3.75 11.28
C ASP A 55 -5.95 -3.31 9.89
N ILE A 56 -5.04 -2.32 9.85
CA ILE A 56 -4.47 -1.75 8.64
C ILE A 56 -2.97 -2.03 8.59
N LYS A 57 -2.53 -2.71 7.54
CA LYS A 57 -1.12 -2.90 7.20
C LYS A 57 -0.70 -1.86 6.17
N ILE A 58 0.42 -1.19 6.44
CA ILE A 58 1.03 -0.20 5.54
C ILE A 58 2.14 -0.89 4.73
N VAL A 59 2.04 -0.87 3.41
CA VAL A 59 3.04 -1.44 2.50
C VAL A 59 3.64 -0.34 1.62
N LEU A 60 4.97 -0.25 1.64
CA LEU A 60 5.79 0.71 0.89
C LEU A 60 6.68 -0.04 -0.11
N GLY A 61 7.14 0.65 -1.17
CA GLY A 61 8.09 0.09 -2.14
C GLY A 61 7.53 -1.07 -2.99
N SER A 62 6.20 -1.22 -3.04
CA SER A 62 5.52 -2.22 -3.85
C SER A 62 5.12 -1.64 -5.21
N THR A 63 5.29 -2.43 -6.27
CA THR A 63 4.89 -2.09 -7.65
C THR A 63 4.02 -3.21 -8.22
N GLY A 64 2.81 -2.87 -8.69
CA GLY A 64 1.83 -3.80 -9.28
C GLY A 64 0.68 -4.23 -8.34
N ASN A 65 -0.42 -4.74 -8.91
CA ASN A 65 -1.61 -5.20 -8.17
C ASN A 65 -1.48 -6.61 -7.56
N SER A 66 -0.32 -7.24 -7.71
CA SER A 66 -0.02 -8.52 -7.10
C SER A 66 0.99 -8.30 -6.00
N GLN A 67 0.71 -8.88 -4.84
CA GLN A 67 1.69 -9.29 -3.84
C GLN A 67 2.73 -10.22 -4.51
N LYS A 68 3.54 -9.72 -5.46
CA LYS A 68 4.86 -10.27 -5.65
C LYS A 68 5.63 -9.72 -4.48
N LEU A 69 5.52 -10.45 -3.37
CA LEU A 69 6.56 -10.48 -2.38
C LEU A 69 7.87 -10.43 -3.17
N HIS A 70 8.64 -9.36 -3.01
CA HIS A 70 10.07 -9.53 -3.02
C HIS A 70 10.35 -10.43 -1.80
N THR A 71 10.02 -11.72 -1.92
CA THR A 71 10.84 -12.75 -1.30
C THR A 71 12.17 -12.53 -1.98
N ASN A 72 13.02 -11.76 -1.33
CA ASN A 72 14.43 -12.04 -1.40
C ASN A 72 14.53 -13.55 -1.20
N LYS A 73 14.79 -14.28 -2.29
CA LYS A 73 15.56 -15.50 -2.21
C LYS A 73 16.89 -15.09 -1.60
N PHE A 74 16.92 -15.07 -0.27
CA PHE A 74 18.15 -15.29 0.45
C PHE A 74 18.33 -16.82 0.35
N GLU A 75 19.26 -17.22 -0.51
CA GLU A 75 19.50 -18.54 -1.14
C GLU A 75 18.76 -18.82 -2.46
#